data_AF-A0A1N7DTB8-F1
#
_entry.id   AF-A0A1N7DTB8-F1
#
_cell.length_a   1.000
_cell.length_b   1.000
_cell.length_c   1.000
_cell.angle_alpha   90.00
_cell.angle_beta   90.00
_cell.angle_gamma   90.00
#
_symmetry.space_group_name_H-M   'P 1'
#
loop_
_entity.id
_entity.type
_entity.pdbx_description
1 polymer ?
#
loop_
_entity_poly.entity_id
_entity_poly.type
_entity_poly.pdbx_seq_one_letter_code
_entity_poly.pdbx_strand_id
1 'polypeptide(L)'
;MLSAICADSDITAVIWFDEIRMLPCVMLSTTLGLIDADTANNLITARYKDKVRNIVNQVSLPICHQLVDDTTDVPKFTDAAKFLPCVVKPVDDSGSFGVVKCTNSTQVMQAIDFIKNRPQHISGYRRMPQALIAIYRRR
;
A
#
# COMPACT_ATOMS: atom_id res chain seq x y z
N MET A 1 16.41 1.85 23.24
CA MET A 1 15.75 3.13 22.85
C MET A 1 14.27 3.15 23.26
N LEU A 2 13.51 2.06 23.14
CA LEU A 2 12.15 1.95 23.71
C LEU A 2 12.11 2.05 25.24
N SER A 3 13.15 1.54 25.91
CA SER A 3 13.30 1.59 27.37
C SER A 3 13.38 2.99 27.96
N ALA A 4 13.72 4.03 27.18
CA ALA A 4 13.91 5.38 27.72
C ALA A 4 12.61 6.20 27.79
N ILE A 5 11.60 5.88 26.95
CA ILE A 5 10.30 6.58 26.95
C ILE A 5 9.30 5.89 27.88
N CYS A 6 9.45 4.57 28.10
CA CYS A 6 8.48 3.76 28.83
C CYS A 6 8.92 3.42 30.27
N ALA A 7 10.06 3.92 30.75
CA ALA A 7 10.63 3.47 32.02
C ALA A 7 9.77 3.79 33.26
N ASP A 8 9.02 4.90 33.23
CA ASP A 8 8.37 5.46 34.43
C ASP A 8 6.89 5.83 34.23
N SER A 9 6.22 5.33 33.18
CA SER A 9 4.81 5.64 32.93
C SER A 9 4.05 4.43 32.43
N ASP A 10 2.90 4.18 33.04
CA ASP A 10 1.95 3.15 32.61
C ASP A 10 1.27 3.60 31.30
N ILE A 11 1.77 3.10 30.17
CA ILE A 11 1.25 3.45 28.85
C ILE A 11 -0.03 2.64 28.61
N THR A 12 -1.17 3.32 28.64
CA THR A 12 -2.49 2.69 28.42
C THR A 12 -2.97 2.77 26.97
N ALA A 13 -2.32 3.60 26.15
CA ALA A 13 -2.68 3.76 24.74
C ALA A 13 -1.50 4.28 23.90
N VAL A 14 -1.49 3.89 22.62
CA VAL A 14 -0.63 4.45 21.57
C VAL A 14 -1.52 4.98 20.46
N ILE A 15 -1.42 6.28 20.16
CA ILE A 15 -2.25 6.96 19.17
C ILE A 15 -1.35 7.55 18.08
N TRP A 16 -1.79 7.45 16.83
CA TRP A 16 -1.11 8.04 15.67
C TRP A 16 -2.13 8.66 14.72
N PHE A 17 -1.70 9.69 13.98
CA PHE A 17 -2.56 10.45 13.06
C PHE A 17 -2.08 10.42 11.61
N ASP A 18 -0.96 9.74 11.35
CA ASP A 18 -0.39 9.62 10.02
C ASP A 18 -0.16 8.15 9.64
N GLU A 19 -0.37 7.83 8.36
CA GLU A 19 -0.27 6.46 7.84
C GLU A 19 1.18 5.94 7.81
N ILE A 20 2.17 6.84 7.89
CA ILE A 20 3.60 6.52 7.77
C ILE A 20 4.11 5.84 9.04
N ARG A 21 3.69 6.32 10.22
CA ARG A 21 4.07 5.77 11.52
C ARG A 21 3.20 4.61 11.98
N MET A 22 2.16 4.27 11.23
CA MET A 22 1.19 3.22 11.57
C MET A 22 1.89 1.89 11.90
N LEU A 23 2.83 1.42 11.08
CA LEU A 23 3.49 0.12 11.32
C LEU A 23 4.34 0.12 12.61
N PRO A 24 5.25 1.09 12.85
CA PRO A 24 5.91 1.22 14.15
C PRO A 24 4.95 1.29 15.33
N CYS A 25 3.84 2.04 15.21
CA CYS A 25 2.84 2.17 16.29
C CYS A 25 2.10 0.87 16.55
N VAL A 26 1.75 0.09 15.50
CA VAL A 26 1.16 -1.25 15.64
C VAL A 26 2.12 -2.19 16.36
N MET A 27 3.39 -2.20 15.97
CA MET A 27 4.41 -3.03 16.61
C MET A 27 4.60 -2.66 18.08
N LEU A 28 4.64 -1.36 18.40
CA LEU A 28 4.73 -0.87 19.77
C LEU A 28 3.51 -1.27 20.59
N SER A 29 2.30 -1.06 20.07
CA SER A 29 1.05 -1.39 20.74
C SER A 29 0.95 -2.89 21.04
N THR A 30 1.37 -3.74 20.09
CA THR A 30 1.42 -5.19 20.27
C THR A 30 2.44 -5.59 21.34
N THR A 31 3.63 -4.97 21.33
CA THR A 31 4.70 -5.23 22.31
C THR A 31 4.29 -4.84 23.73
N LEU A 32 3.50 -3.77 23.87
CA LEU A 32 2.95 -3.31 25.15
C LEU A 32 1.69 -4.08 25.59
N GLY A 33 1.22 -5.04 24.79
CA GLY A 33 -0.01 -5.79 25.09
C GLY A 33 -1.30 -4.97 24.99
N LEU A 34 -1.27 -3.82 24.30
CA LEU A 34 -2.42 -2.93 24.13
C LEU A 34 -3.39 -3.40 23.05
N ILE A 35 -2.92 -4.22 22.11
CA ILE A 35 -3.72 -4.86 21.06
C ILE A 35 -3.29 -6.31 20.91
N ASP A 36 -4.21 -7.15 20.45
CA ASP A 36 -3.93 -8.54 20.10
C ASP A 36 -3.29 -8.68 18.69
N ALA A 37 -2.84 -9.90 18.39
CA ALA A 37 -2.19 -10.21 17.12
C ALA A 37 -3.13 -10.05 15.92
N ASP A 38 -4.43 -10.34 16.08
CA ASP A 38 -5.41 -10.22 15.01
C ASP A 38 -5.68 -8.76 14.65
N THR A 39 -5.80 -7.90 15.66
CA THR A 39 -5.91 -6.45 15.49
C THR A 39 -4.66 -5.89 14.80
N ALA A 40 -3.47 -6.33 15.22
CA ALA A 40 -2.23 -5.94 14.57
C ALA A 40 -2.21 -6.34 13.08
N ASN A 41 -2.60 -7.58 12.76
CA ASN A 41 -2.68 -8.08 11.39
C ASN A 41 -3.70 -7.31 10.54
N ASN A 42 -4.85 -6.94 11.10
CA ASN A 42 -5.86 -6.15 10.43
C ASN A 42 -5.36 -4.73 10.10
N LEU A 43 -4.65 -4.09 11.03
CA LEU A 43 -4.05 -2.78 10.81
C LEU A 43 -2.95 -2.83 9.74
N ILE A 44 -2.06 -3.83 9.82
CA ILE A 44 -1.04 -4.07 8.78
C ILE A 44 -1.71 -4.28 7.43
N THR A 45 -2.77 -5.06 7.36
CA THR A 45 -3.54 -5.33 6.14
C THR A 45 -4.12 -4.05 5.54
N ALA A 46 -4.69 -3.19 6.37
CA ALA A 46 -5.27 -1.92 5.94
C ALA A 46 -4.25 -0.97 5.26
N ARG A 47 -2.95 -1.13 5.54
CA ARG A 47 -1.87 -0.33 4.94
C ARG A 47 -1.61 -0.65 3.47
N TYR A 48 -1.82 -1.90 3.07
CA TYR A 48 -1.41 -2.40 1.76
C TYR A 48 -2.62 -2.52 0.84
N LYS A 49 -2.62 -1.75 -0.25
CA LYS A 49 -3.79 -1.61 -1.13
C LYS A 49 -4.17 -2.90 -1.87
N ASP A 50 -3.21 -3.75 -2.17
CA ASP A 50 -3.44 -5.08 -2.76
C ASP A 50 -4.20 -5.97 -1.76
N LYS A 51 -3.76 -6.01 -0.49
CA LYS A 51 -4.43 -6.79 0.55
C LYS A 51 -5.86 -6.29 0.80
N VAL A 52 -6.04 -4.98 0.92
CA VAL A 52 -7.38 -4.37 1.05
C VAL A 52 -8.27 -4.77 -0.14
N ARG A 53 -7.74 -4.77 -1.37
CA ARG A 53 -8.52 -5.15 -2.55
C ARG A 53 -8.88 -6.62 -2.58
N ASN A 54 -7.98 -7.51 -2.15
CA ASN A 54 -8.28 -8.93 -2.01
C ASN A 54 -9.46 -9.17 -1.07
N ILE A 55 -9.51 -8.45 0.06
CA ILE A 55 -10.63 -8.52 1.00
C ILE A 55 -11.90 -7.96 0.37
N VAL A 56 -11.85 -6.75 -0.22
CA VAL A 56 -13.04 -6.12 -0.83
C VAL A 56 -13.62 -6.96 -1.98
N ASN A 57 -12.78 -7.65 -2.75
CA ASN A 57 -13.21 -8.55 -3.80
C ASN A 57 -14.04 -9.73 -3.28
N GLN A 58 -13.88 -10.14 -2.02
CA GLN A 58 -14.63 -11.24 -1.40
C GLN A 58 -16.03 -10.82 -0.94
N VAL A 59 -16.30 -9.52 -0.73
CA VAL A 59 -17.54 -8.99 -0.14
C VAL A 59 -18.47 -8.29 -1.13
N SER A 60 -18.39 -8.61 -2.42
CA SER A 60 -19.36 -8.24 -3.49
C SER A 60 -19.05 -7.01 -4.36
N LEU A 61 -17.83 -6.45 -4.28
CA LEU A 61 -17.38 -5.42 -5.23
C LEU A 61 -16.17 -5.93 -5.99
N PRO A 62 -16.35 -6.58 -7.16
CA PRO A 62 -15.22 -7.01 -7.98
C PRO A 62 -14.45 -5.79 -8.50
N ILE A 63 -13.33 -5.53 -7.85
CA ILE A 63 -12.33 -4.54 -8.24
C ILE A 63 -11.22 -5.29 -8.97
N CYS A 64 -11.26 -5.20 -10.29
CA CYS A 64 -10.21 -5.73 -11.15
C CYS A 64 -8.91 -4.98 -10.87
N HIS A 65 -7.91 -5.72 -10.39
CA HIS A 65 -6.61 -5.18 -10.02
C HIS A 65 -5.53 -6.24 -10.13
N GLN A 66 -4.29 -5.79 -10.14
CA GLN A 66 -3.15 -6.68 -10.17
C GLN A 66 -1.93 -6.03 -9.53
N LEU A 67 -1.19 -6.84 -8.79
CA LEU A 67 0.14 -6.52 -8.29
C LEU A 67 1.19 -6.89 -9.36
N VAL A 68 2.11 -5.98 -9.65
CA VAL A 68 3.20 -6.19 -10.60
C VAL A 68 4.54 -5.86 -9.95
N ASP A 69 5.51 -6.75 -10.11
CA ASP A 69 6.88 -6.59 -9.61
C ASP A 69 7.80 -5.92 -10.66
N ASP A 70 7.46 -6.08 -11.95
CA ASP A 70 8.17 -5.50 -13.08
C ASP A 70 7.26 -5.24 -14.29
N THR A 71 7.87 -4.80 -15.39
CA THR A 71 7.19 -4.46 -16.65
C THR A 71 6.95 -5.66 -17.56
N THR A 72 7.49 -6.85 -17.26
CA THR A 72 7.43 -8.03 -18.15
C THR A 72 6.01 -8.54 -18.33
N ASP A 73 5.18 -8.36 -17.30
CA ASP A 73 3.79 -8.80 -17.31
C ASP A 73 2.83 -7.79 -17.95
N VAL A 74 3.24 -6.53 -18.13
CA VAL A 74 2.37 -5.43 -18.61
C VAL A 74 1.65 -5.75 -19.93
N PRO A 75 2.31 -6.29 -20.99
CA PRO A 75 1.65 -6.57 -22.27
C PRO A 75 0.43 -7.49 -22.12
N LYS A 76 0.49 -8.49 -21.23
CA LYS A 76 -0.61 -9.44 -20.99
C LYS A 76 -1.90 -8.74 -20.52
N PHE A 77 -1.78 -7.59 -19.86
CA PHE A 77 -2.90 -6.84 -19.28
C PHE A 77 -3.36 -5.68 -20.15
N THR A 78 -2.43 -5.05 -20.87
CA THR A 78 -2.71 -3.88 -21.69
C THR A 78 -3.19 -4.25 -23.09
N ASP A 79 -2.68 -5.34 -23.67
CA ASP A 79 -2.96 -5.71 -25.07
C ASP A 79 -4.39 -6.22 -25.24
N ALA A 80 -4.97 -6.81 -24.18
CA ALA A 80 -6.38 -7.20 -24.19
C ALA A 80 -7.35 -6.02 -24.03
N ALA A 81 -6.86 -4.77 -23.89
CA ALA A 81 -7.62 -3.57 -23.54
C ALA A 81 -8.50 -3.69 -22.27
N LYS A 82 -8.46 -4.82 -21.55
CA LYS A 82 -9.33 -5.14 -20.42
C LYS A 82 -9.15 -4.19 -19.23
N PHE A 83 -8.00 -3.54 -19.14
CA PHE A 83 -7.64 -2.70 -18.00
C PHE A 83 -7.47 -1.22 -18.34
N LEU A 84 -7.46 -0.82 -19.61
CA LEU A 84 -7.26 0.58 -19.99
C LEU A 84 -8.60 1.33 -20.14
N PRO A 85 -8.70 2.60 -19.68
CA PRO A 85 -7.72 3.31 -18.88
C PRO A 85 -7.56 2.68 -17.48
N CYS A 86 -6.32 2.67 -16.97
CA CYS A 86 -6.01 2.18 -15.62
C CYS A 86 -5.41 3.27 -14.74
N VAL A 87 -5.30 2.95 -13.46
CA VAL A 87 -4.49 3.66 -12.48
C VAL A 87 -3.36 2.74 -12.05
N VAL A 88 -2.13 3.22 -12.15
CA VAL A 88 -0.94 2.60 -11.55
C VAL A 88 -0.60 3.37 -10.29
N LYS A 89 -0.34 2.66 -9.19
CA LYS A 89 -0.01 3.30 -7.91
C LYS A 89 0.87 2.43 -7.01
N PRO A 90 1.61 3.03 -6.06
CA PRO A 90 2.35 2.28 -5.05
C PRO A 90 1.39 1.53 -4.12
N VAL A 91 1.79 0.32 -3.74
CA VAL A 91 0.99 -0.56 -2.86
C VAL A 91 0.83 0.06 -1.47
N ASP A 92 1.92 0.63 -0.96
CA ASP A 92 2.11 1.02 0.43
C ASP A 92 2.31 2.53 0.59
N ASP A 93 1.76 3.38 -0.27
CA ASP A 93 1.95 4.84 -0.15
C ASP A 93 0.65 5.66 -0.09
N SER A 94 0.71 6.85 0.49
CA SER A 94 -0.46 7.71 0.73
C SER A 94 -0.42 9.00 -0.11
N GLY A 95 -1.39 9.88 0.08
CA GLY A 95 -1.34 11.25 -0.50
C GLY A 95 -1.39 11.33 -2.03
N SER A 96 -1.79 10.26 -2.72
CA SER A 96 -1.75 10.14 -4.19
C SER A 96 -0.35 10.28 -4.81
N PHE A 97 0.71 10.14 -4.03
CA PHE A 97 2.08 10.21 -4.55
C PHE A 97 2.38 9.01 -5.44
N GLY A 98 2.86 9.26 -6.67
CA GLY A 98 3.14 8.22 -7.65
C GLY A 98 1.89 7.52 -8.21
N VAL A 99 0.70 8.09 -8.01
CA VAL A 99 -0.52 7.63 -8.65
C VAL A 99 -0.60 8.22 -10.06
N VAL A 100 -0.66 7.37 -11.08
CA VAL A 100 -0.70 7.79 -12.48
C VAL A 100 -1.90 7.14 -13.16
N LYS A 101 -2.72 7.94 -13.86
CA LYS A 101 -3.72 7.42 -14.80
C LYS A 101 -3.03 7.12 -16.13
N CYS A 102 -3.12 5.89 -16.59
CA CYS A 102 -2.51 5.44 -17.84
C CYS A 102 -3.62 5.09 -18.84
N THR A 103 -3.44 5.51 -20.09
CA THR A 103 -4.35 5.25 -21.22
C THR A 103 -3.72 4.34 -22.28
N ASN A 104 -2.44 3.99 -22.13
CA ASN A 104 -1.72 3.04 -22.99
C ASN A 104 -0.64 2.29 -22.19
N SER A 105 -0.09 1.23 -22.79
CA SER A 105 0.92 0.35 -22.18
C SER A 105 2.22 1.08 -21.85
N THR A 106 2.68 1.99 -22.71
CA THR A 106 3.89 2.79 -22.48
C THR A 106 3.79 3.58 -21.17
N GLN A 107 2.65 4.23 -20.93
CA GLN A 107 2.41 4.96 -19.68
C GLN A 107 2.36 4.04 -18.46
N VAL A 108 1.87 2.81 -18.61
CA VAL A 108 1.88 1.81 -17.53
C VAL A 108 3.31 1.43 -17.16
N MET A 109 4.13 1.09 -18.15
CA MET A 109 5.54 0.72 -17.92
C MET A 109 6.32 1.86 -17.26
N GLN A 110 6.17 3.09 -17.76
CA GLN A 110 6.81 4.27 -17.18
C GLN A 110 6.40 4.50 -15.71
N ALA A 111 5.12 4.30 -15.38
CA ALA A 111 4.63 4.45 -14.01
C ALA A 111 5.18 3.36 -13.07
N ILE A 112 5.29 2.11 -13.55
CA ILE A 112 5.89 1.00 -12.79
C ILE A 112 7.38 1.28 -12.53
N ASP A 113 8.13 1.66 -13.57
CA ASP A 113 9.56 1.98 -13.44
C ASP A 113 9.79 3.13 -12.47
N PHE A 114 8.94 4.16 -12.51
CA PHE A 114 8.99 5.26 -11.57
C PHE A 114 8.80 4.81 -10.11
N ILE A 115 7.84 3.91 -9.85
CA ILE A 115 7.58 3.38 -8.51
C ILE A 115 8.78 2.55 -8.03
N LYS A 116 9.25 1.63 -8.88
CA LYS A 116 10.36 0.72 -8.60
C LYS A 116 11.67 1.46 -8.31
N ASN A 117 11.95 2.52 -9.06
CA ASN A 117 13.16 3.33 -8.90
C ASN A 117 13.09 4.33 -7.73
N ARG A 118 12.04 4.30 -6.91
CA ARG A 118 11.88 5.13 -5.71
C ARG A 118 11.76 4.26 -4.46
N PRO A 119 12.89 3.72 -3.95
CA PRO A 119 12.91 2.78 -2.84
C PRO A 119 12.56 3.41 -1.49
N GLN A 120 12.54 4.74 -1.39
CA GLN A 120 12.25 5.46 -0.16
C GLN A 120 11.15 6.49 -0.38
N HIS A 121 10.29 6.64 0.63
CA HIS A 121 9.33 7.74 0.72
C HIS A 121 10.04 9.01 1.22
N ILE A 122 9.44 10.19 0.99
CA ILE A 122 9.98 11.48 1.46
C ILE A 122 10.20 11.52 2.99
N SER A 123 9.45 10.70 3.73
CA SER A 123 9.55 10.56 5.19
C SER A 123 10.58 9.51 5.65
N GLY A 124 11.35 8.92 4.73
CA GLY A 124 12.47 8.03 5.04
C GLY A 124 12.13 6.54 5.19
N TYR A 125 10.86 6.13 5.14
CA TYR A 125 10.53 4.69 5.18
C TYR A 125 10.82 4.01 3.83
N ARG A 126 11.22 2.73 3.90
CA ARG A 126 11.47 1.89 2.72
C ARG A 126 10.14 1.48 2.09
N ARG A 127 9.98 1.78 0.80
CA ARG A 127 8.78 1.45 0.03
C ARG A 127 8.87 0.04 -0.53
N MET A 128 7.71 -0.58 -0.72
CA MET A 128 7.60 -1.78 -1.54
C MET A 128 7.91 -1.44 -3.00
N PRO A 129 8.72 -2.26 -3.70
CA PRO A 129 9.09 -1.99 -5.10
C PRO A 129 7.93 -2.25 -6.09
N GLN A 130 6.85 -2.84 -5.61
CA GLN A 130 5.75 -3.35 -6.40
C GLN A 130 4.74 -2.24 -6.71
N ALA A 131 4.12 -2.32 -7.88
CA ALA A 131 3.06 -1.42 -8.27
C ALA A 131 1.71 -2.16 -8.33
N LEU A 132 0.64 -1.42 -8.05
CA LEU A 132 -0.73 -1.90 -8.16
C LEU A 132 -1.37 -1.26 -9.40
N ILE A 133 -1.83 -2.08 -10.33
CA ILE A 133 -2.62 -1.68 -11.50
C ILE A 133 -4.10 -1.92 -11.18
N ALA A 134 -4.96 -0.95 -11.51
CA ALA A 134 -6.39 -1.00 -11.26
C ALA A 134 -7.19 -0.36 -12.39
N ILE A 135 -8.37 -0.88 -12.72
CA ILE A 135 -9.27 -0.23 -13.68
C ILE A 135 -9.63 1.19 -13.19
N TYR A 136 -9.51 2.18 -14.07
CA TYR A 136 -10.00 3.53 -13.80
C TYR A 136 -11.51 3.58 -13.99
N ARG A 137 -12.26 3.87 -12.93
CA ARG A 137 -13.71 4.12 -13.01
C ARG A 137 -13.97 5.62 -12.87
N ARG A 138 -14.65 6.21 -13.84
CA ARG A 138 -15.19 7.57 -13.72
C ARG A 138 -16.35 7.49 -12.72
N ARG A 139 -16.32 8.33 -11.68
CA ARG A 139 -17.48 8.54 -10.81
C ARG A 139 -18.55 9.32 -11.56
#